data_AF-A0A6L5Q5B6-F1
#
_entry.id   AF-A0A6L5Q5B6-F1
#
_cell.length_a   1.000
_cell.length_b   1.000
_cell.length_c   1.000
_cell.angle_alpha   90.00
_cell.angle_beta   90.00
_cell.angle_gamma   90.00
#
_symmetry.space_group_name_H-M   'P 1'
#
loop_
_entity.id
_entity.type
_entity.pdbx_description
1 polymer ?
#
loop_
_entity_poly.entity_id
_entity_poly.type
_entity_poly.pdbx_seq_one_letter_code
_entity_poly.pdbx_strand_id
1 'polypeptide(L)'
;MERIHELVKTLNVLDVINTTQFKVASVISGGLGTIFNFLYGKSNLIWIIILVWVVVLDWITGSKASKLDGTYSSQYGIEGIARTVVLFLLPSLAHLFDIAFKLPEFFYFMVTGGLIYHIFNSFTANCVRIGWDRWIPTWLLESVSSEIEAKIRRSKSRKEKN
;
A
#
# COMPACT_ATOMS: atom_id res chain seq x y z
N MET A 1 -24.93 17.49 -29.57
CA MET A 1 -23.79 18.32 -29.12
C MET A 1 -24.25 19.51 -28.29
N GLU A 2 -25.26 20.27 -28.72
CA GLU A 2 -25.82 21.42 -27.96
C GLU A 2 -26.36 21.05 -26.57
N ARG A 3 -27.05 19.91 -26.42
CA ARG A 3 -27.61 19.47 -25.13
C ARG A 3 -26.56 19.13 -24.06
N ILE A 4 -25.38 18.65 -24.48
CA ILE A 4 -24.25 18.39 -23.57
C ILE A 4 -23.57 19.71 -23.20
N HIS A 5 -23.49 20.64 -24.17
CA HIS A 5 -22.94 21.97 -23.95
C HIS A 5 -23.79 22.78 -22.96
N GLU A 6 -25.11 22.73 -23.09
CA GLU A 6 -26.08 23.31 -22.13
C GLU A 6 -25.95 22.65 -20.74
N LEU A 7 -25.87 21.30 -20.65
CA LEU A 7 -25.68 20.60 -19.38
C LEU A 7 -24.38 20.99 -18.65
N VAL A 8 -23.28 21.16 -19.39
CA VAL A 8 -21.99 21.65 -18.86
C VAL A 8 -22.07 23.12 -18.45
N LYS A 9 -22.87 23.93 -19.15
CA LYS A 9 -23.10 25.36 -18.83
C LYS A 9 -24.05 25.55 -17.64
N THR A 10 -24.95 24.59 -17.39
CA THR A 10 -25.86 24.56 -16.22
C THR A 10 -25.22 23.97 -14.96
N LEU A 11 -24.07 23.29 -15.05
CA LEU A 11 -23.22 23.00 -13.89
C LEU A 11 -22.60 24.31 -13.42
N ASN A 12 -23.36 25.08 -12.65
CA ASN A 12 -22.87 26.28 -12.00
C ASN A 12 -21.88 25.84 -10.92
N VAL A 13 -20.59 25.76 -11.29
CA VAL A 13 -19.49 25.35 -10.40
C VAL A 13 -19.49 26.17 -9.11
N LEU A 14 -19.96 27.42 -9.17
CA LEU A 14 -20.14 28.30 -8.02
C LEU A 14 -21.17 27.77 -7.01
N ASP A 15 -22.27 27.15 -7.47
CA ASP A 15 -23.28 26.56 -6.58
C ASP A 15 -22.76 25.28 -5.91
N VAL A 16 -22.00 24.47 -6.66
CA VAL A 16 -21.34 23.27 -6.12
C VAL A 16 -20.32 23.66 -5.04
N ILE A 17 -19.46 24.65 -5.31
CA ILE A 17 -18.44 25.13 -4.34
C ILE A 17 -19.09 25.75 -3.10
N ASN A 18 -20.24 26.42 -3.26
CA ASN A 18 -20.93 27.08 -2.15
C ASN A 18 -21.72 26.12 -1.25
N THR A 19 -21.97 24.90 -1.71
CA THR A 19 -22.68 23.87 -0.94
C THR A 19 -21.92 23.52 0.34
N THR A 20 -22.63 23.37 1.47
CA THR A 20 -22.06 23.01 2.78
C THR A 20 -21.22 21.73 2.72
N GLN A 21 -21.68 20.72 1.96
CA GLN A 21 -20.96 19.46 1.76
C GLN A 21 -19.58 19.68 1.13
N PHE A 22 -19.50 20.53 0.09
CA PHE A 22 -18.25 20.86 -0.56
C PHE A 22 -17.28 21.58 0.38
N LYS A 23 -17.78 22.54 1.18
CA LYS A 23 -16.98 23.26 2.17
C LYS A 23 -16.42 22.33 3.25
N VAL A 24 -17.26 21.46 3.81
CA VAL A 24 -16.83 20.45 4.79
C VAL A 24 -15.80 19.50 4.19
N ALA A 25 -16.06 18.97 3.00
CA ALA A 25 -15.12 18.10 2.29
C ALA A 25 -13.79 18.82 2.02
N SER A 26 -13.82 20.09 1.63
CA SER A 26 -12.63 20.91 1.37
C SER A 26 -11.79 21.14 2.63
N VAL A 27 -12.43 21.40 3.78
CA VAL A 27 -11.73 21.56 5.06
C VAL A 27 -11.08 20.24 5.48
N ILE A 28 -11.80 19.12 5.36
CA ILE A 28 -11.26 17.79 5.67
C ILE A 28 -10.10 17.45 4.73
N SER A 29 -10.27 17.61 3.42
CA SER A 29 -9.24 17.30 2.43
C SER A 29 -8.02 18.22 2.58
N GLY A 30 -8.24 19.50 2.89
CA GLY A 30 -7.18 20.47 3.14
C GLY A 30 -6.38 20.10 4.39
N GLY A 31 -7.07 19.84 5.51
CA GLY A 31 -6.45 19.45 6.78
C GLY A 31 -5.68 18.13 6.67
N LEU A 32 -6.28 17.10 6.06
CA LEU A 32 -5.60 15.84 5.77
C LEU A 32 -4.40 16.08 4.84
N GLY A 33 -4.56 16.84 3.76
CA GLY A 33 -3.47 17.17 2.85
C GLY A 33 -2.29 17.84 3.55
N THR A 34 -2.55 18.77 4.48
CA THR A 34 -1.52 19.40 5.31
C THR A 34 -0.82 18.38 6.21
N ILE A 35 -1.56 17.52 6.90
CA ILE A 35 -0.99 16.48 7.77
C ILE A 35 -0.14 15.51 6.92
N PHE A 36 -0.66 15.01 5.80
CA PHE A 36 0.08 14.13 4.92
C PHE A 36 1.35 14.77 4.36
N ASN A 37 1.27 16.03 3.93
CA ASN A 37 2.44 16.76 3.46
C ASN A 37 3.48 16.96 4.57
N PHE A 38 3.06 17.18 5.81
CA PHE A 38 3.97 17.28 6.95
C PHE A 38 4.60 15.92 7.32
N LEU A 39 3.82 14.83 7.27
CA LEU A 39 4.27 13.51 7.68
C LEU A 39 5.18 12.83 6.67
N TYR A 40 5.02 13.12 5.38
CA TYR A 40 5.76 12.43 4.32
C TYR A 40 6.61 13.35 3.45
N GLY A 41 6.31 14.66 3.38
CA GLY A 41 7.00 15.58 2.48
C GLY A 41 6.47 15.53 1.05
N LYS A 42 6.48 16.68 0.37
CA LYS A 42 5.93 16.82 -1.00
C LYS A 42 6.68 15.99 -2.04
N SER A 43 8.02 15.94 -1.97
CA SER A 43 8.88 15.21 -2.91
C SER A 43 8.71 13.69 -2.83
N ASN A 44 8.14 13.21 -1.74
CA ASN A 44 8.14 11.80 -1.37
C ASN A 44 6.82 11.09 -1.70
N LEU A 45 5.81 11.84 -2.16
CA LEU A 45 4.46 11.33 -2.43
C LEU A 45 4.46 10.12 -3.39
N ILE A 46 5.29 10.15 -4.44
CA ILE A 46 5.37 9.05 -5.41
C ILE A 46 5.85 7.75 -4.74
N TRP A 47 6.75 7.83 -3.77
CA TRP A 47 7.27 6.66 -3.04
C TRP A 47 6.24 6.05 -2.12
N ILE A 48 5.40 6.87 -1.47
CA ILE A 48 4.24 6.36 -0.72
C ILE A 48 3.23 5.70 -1.65
N ILE A 49 2.97 6.26 -2.83
CA ILE A 49 2.09 5.64 -3.82
C ILE A 49 2.63 4.27 -4.24
N ILE A 50 3.94 4.16 -4.52
CA ILE A 50 4.59 2.88 -4.83
C ILE A 50 4.44 1.90 -3.67
N LEU A 51 4.68 2.34 -2.43
CA LEU A 51 4.52 1.51 -1.23
C LEU A 51 3.07 1.00 -1.09
N VAL A 52 2.07 1.85 -1.32
CA VAL A 52 0.65 1.46 -1.32
C VAL A 52 0.40 0.38 -2.36
N TRP A 53 0.89 0.55 -3.59
CA TRP A 53 0.69 -0.43 -4.66
C TRP A 53 1.29 -1.79 -4.32
N VAL A 54 2.53 -1.85 -3.81
CA VAL A 54 3.14 -3.14 -3.46
C VAL A 54 2.43 -3.81 -2.28
N VAL A 55 1.97 -3.04 -1.29
CA VAL A 55 1.17 -3.56 -0.17
C VAL A 55 -0.15 -4.16 -0.67
N VAL A 56 -0.88 -3.44 -1.54
CA VAL A 56 -2.14 -3.91 -2.12
C VAL A 56 -1.93 -5.21 -2.90
N LEU A 57 -0.88 -5.27 -3.73
CA LEU A 57 -0.55 -6.46 -4.49
C LEU A 57 -0.24 -7.65 -3.56
N ASP A 58 0.59 -7.46 -2.52
CA ASP A 58 0.89 -8.50 -1.55
C ASP A 58 -0.35 -8.99 -0.79
N TRP A 59 -1.27 -8.08 -0.44
CA TRP A 59 -2.53 -8.42 0.20
C TRP A 59 -3.42 -9.28 -0.68
N ILE A 60 -3.55 -8.92 -1.97
CA ILE A 60 -4.36 -9.68 -2.93
C ILE A 60 -3.80 -11.09 -3.09
N THR A 61 -2.50 -11.22 -3.35
CA THR A 61 -1.87 -12.52 -3.60
C THR A 61 -1.78 -13.35 -2.32
N GLY A 62 -1.46 -12.75 -1.18
CA GLY A 62 -1.39 -13.42 0.13
C GLY A 62 -2.76 -13.91 0.63
N SER A 63 -3.82 -13.13 0.40
CA SER A 63 -5.19 -13.55 0.72
C SER A 63 -5.65 -14.70 -0.17
N LYS A 64 -5.31 -14.70 -1.46
CA LYS A 64 -5.61 -15.82 -2.36
C LYS A 64 -4.82 -17.06 -1.96
N ALA A 65 -3.53 -16.93 -1.68
CA ALA A 65 -2.67 -18.04 -1.28
C ALA A 65 -3.14 -18.70 0.02
N SER A 66 -3.47 -17.91 1.04
CA SER A 66 -3.98 -18.45 2.31
C SER A 66 -5.32 -19.16 2.17
N LYS A 67 -6.21 -18.72 1.27
CA LYS A 67 -7.46 -19.42 0.96
C LYS A 67 -7.20 -20.76 0.24
N LEU A 68 -6.31 -20.79 -0.74
CA LEU A 68 -5.93 -22.03 -1.44
C LEU A 68 -5.29 -23.04 -0.49
N ASP A 69 -4.47 -22.56 0.43
CA ASP A 69 -3.81 -23.43 1.42
C ASP A 69 -4.75 -23.90 2.54
N GLY A 70 -5.96 -23.34 2.64
CA GLY A 70 -6.91 -23.62 3.73
C GLY A 70 -6.49 -23.02 5.08
N THR A 71 -5.62 -22.01 5.07
CA THR A 71 -5.04 -21.39 6.30
C THR A 71 -5.59 -19.99 6.59
N TYR A 72 -6.64 -19.57 5.88
CA TYR A 72 -7.27 -18.26 6.06
C TYR A 72 -8.16 -18.22 7.31
N SER A 73 -7.97 -17.21 8.17
CA SER A 73 -8.82 -16.97 9.35
C SER A 73 -9.21 -15.49 9.46
N SER A 74 -10.31 -15.19 10.18
CA SER A 74 -10.76 -13.81 10.44
C SER A 74 -9.75 -13.03 11.28
N GLN A 75 -9.13 -13.68 12.27
CA GLN A 75 -8.05 -13.12 13.09
C GLN A 75 -6.85 -12.69 12.23
N TYR A 76 -6.48 -13.49 11.22
CA TYR A 76 -5.43 -13.15 10.27
C TYR A 76 -5.73 -11.85 9.52
N GLY A 77 -6.99 -11.60 9.17
CA GLY A 77 -7.41 -10.35 8.53
C GLY A 77 -7.26 -9.13 9.43
N ILE A 78 -7.72 -9.21 10.68
CA ILE A 78 -7.67 -8.10 11.65
C ILE A 78 -6.22 -7.75 11.99
N GLU A 79 -5.39 -8.75 12.29
CA GLU A 79 -3.95 -8.55 12.55
C GLU A 79 -3.24 -7.97 11.32
N GLY A 80 -3.68 -8.36 10.12
CA GLY A 80 -3.19 -7.81 8.87
C GLY A 80 -3.35 -6.29 8.79
N ILE A 81 -4.52 -5.76 9.17
CA ILE A 81 -4.82 -4.31 9.13
C ILE A 81 -3.89 -3.55 10.09
N ALA A 82 -3.78 -4.01 11.33
CA ALA A 82 -2.94 -3.36 12.34
C ALA A 82 -1.48 -3.27 11.88
N ARG A 83 -0.94 -4.35 11.29
CA ARG A 83 0.39 -4.38 10.71
C ARG A 83 0.54 -3.38 9.55
N THR A 84 -0.46 -3.26 8.68
CA THR A 84 -0.42 -2.31 7.56
C THR A 84 -0.40 -0.87 8.04
N VAL A 85 -1.12 -0.53 9.12
CA VAL A 85 -1.04 0.81 9.74
C VAL A 85 0.39 1.12 10.19
N VAL A 86 1.03 0.20 10.92
CA VAL A 86 2.43 0.37 11.36
C VAL A 86 3.38 0.55 10.18
N LEU A 87 3.17 -0.21 9.11
CA LEU A 87 3.96 -0.16 7.87
C LEU A 87 4.00 1.24 7.25
N PHE A 88 2.89 1.98 7.27
CA PHE A 88 2.83 3.35 6.76
C PHE A 88 3.33 4.39 7.77
N LEU A 89 3.24 4.13 9.08
CA LEU A 89 3.81 5.01 10.10
C LEU A 89 5.34 5.02 10.08
N LEU A 90 6.00 3.95 9.64
CA LEU A 90 7.46 3.86 9.61
C LEU A 90 8.14 4.88 8.66
N PRO A 91 7.76 5.00 7.37
CA PRO A 91 8.25 6.08 6.51
C PRO A 91 7.98 7.48 7.07
N SER A 92 6.81 7.67 7.69
CA SER A 92 6.48 8.96 8.30
C SER A 92 7.42 9.31 9.46
N LEU A 93 7.67 8.35 10.36
CA LEU A 93 8.63 8.54 11.45
C LEU A 93 10.05 8.80 10.93
N ALA A 94 10.45 8.11 9.86
CA ALA A 94 11.75 8.31 9.21
C ALA A 94 11.88 9.72 8.62
N HIS A 95 10.84 10.23 7.96
CA HIS A 95 10.80 11.61 7.46
C HIS A 95 10.90 12.64 8.60
N LEU A 96 10.23 12.40 9.73
CA LEU A 96 10.35 13.28 10.91
C LEU A 96 11.79 13.32 11.45
N PHE A 97 12.53 12.21 11.39
CA PHE A 97 13.96 12.22 11.72
C PHE A 97 14.78 13.00 10.69
N ASP A 98 14.50 12.87 9.40
CA ASP A 98 15.17 13.66 8.36
C ASP A 98 14.94 15.17 8.56
N ILE A 99 13.72 15.59 8.93
CA ILE A 99 13.43 16.98 9.31
C ILE A 99 14.25 17.39 10.53
N ALA A 100 14.22 16.59 11.60
CA ALA A 100 14.89 16.90 12.87
C ALA A 100 16.42 17.05 12.69
N PHE A 101 17.02 16.21 11.85
CA PHE A 101 18.46 16.23 11.56
C PHE A 101 18.84 17.08 10.35
N LYS A 102 17.87 17.72 9.68
CA LYS A 102 18.07 18.51 8.44
C LYS A 102 18.77 17.72 7.33
N LEU A 103 18.37 16.46 7.15
CA LEU A 103 18.91 15.55 6.15
C LEU A 103 18.11 15.60 4.84
N PRO A 104 18.71 15.24 3.70
CA PRO A 104 18.02 15.19 2.42
C PRO A 104 17.22 13.88 2.26
N GLU A 105 16.25 13.63 3.14
CA GLU A 105 15.33 12.47 3.08
C GLU A 105 16.03 11.09 3.17
N PHE A 106 17.16 11.03 3.88
CA PHE A 106 18.01 9.84 3.93
C PHE A 106 17.31 8.67 4.63
N PHE A 107 16.77 8.89 5.82
CA PHE A 107 16.07 7.85 6.57
C PHE A 107 14.78 7.44 5.87
N TYR A 108 14.06 8.42 5.31
CA TYR A 108 12.85 8.19 4.56
C TYR A 108 13.09 7.20 3.41
N PHE A 109 14.09 7.44 2.56
CA PHE A 109 14.37 6.55 1.44
C PHE A 109 14.89 5.18 1.90
N MET A 110 15.70 5.14 2.96
CA MET A 110 16.20 3.88 3.52
C MET A 110 15.04 2.99 4.00
N VAL A 111 14.15 3.55 4.83
CA VAL A 111 13.02 2.81 5.40
C VAL A 111 12.01 2.46 4.32
N THR A 112 11.59 3.44 3.50
CA THR A 112 10.58 3.22 2.45
C THR A 112 11.07 2.24 1.40
N GLY A 113 12.32 2.38 0.95
CA GLY A 113 12.94 1.46 -0.02
C GLY A 113 13.06 0.04 0.54
N GLY A 114 13.50 -0.11 1.79
CA GLY A 114 13.56 -1.41 2.46
C GLY A 114 12.19 -2.08 2.58
N LEU A 115 11.15 -1.32 2.95
CA LEU A 115 9.78 -1.83 3.04
C LEU A 115 9.25 -2.25 1.67
N ILE A 116 9.44 -1.42 0.63
CA ILE A 116 9.05 -1.75 -0.74
C ILE A 116 9.72 -3.04 -1.18
N TYR A 117 11.03 -3.16 -0.97
CA TYR A 117 11.80 -4.35 -1.34
C TYR A 117 11.27 -5.62 -0.65
N HIS A 118 11.08 -5.57 0.67
CA HIS A 118 10.59 -6.74 1.43
C HIS A 118 9.15 -7.12 1.05
N ILE A 119 8.26 -6.16 0.87
CA ILE A 119 6.88 -6.41 0.49
C ILE A 119 6.79 -6.92 -0.95
N PHE A 120 7.61 -6.39 -1.86
CA PHE A 120 7.66 -6.88 -3.23
C PHE A 120 8.13 -8.34 -3.30
N ASN A 121 9.17 -8.70 -2.54
CA ASN A 121 9.61 -10.10 -2.46
C ASN A 121 8.52 -11.01 -1.87
N SER A 122 7.81 -10.53 -0.84
CA SER A 122 6.65 -11.21 -0.27
C SER A 122 5.54 -11.43 -1.33
N PHE A 123 5.22 -10.40 -2.11
CA PHE A 123 4.24 -10.45 -3.20
C PHE A 123 4.64 -11.51 -4.24
N THR A 124 5.89 -11.47 -4.71
CA THR A 124 6.42 -12.43 -5.70
C THR A 124 6.32 -13.87 -5.18
N ALA A 125 6.69 -14.10 -3.92
CA ALA A 125 6.57 -15.43 -3.32
C ALA A 125 5.11 -15.90 -3.19
N ASN A 126 4.17 -14.98 -2.93
CA ASN A 126 2.74 -15.30 -2.92
C ASN A 126 2.21 -15.62 -4.33
N CYS A 127 2.72 -14.98 -5.38
CA CYS A 127 2.38 -15.33 -6.76
C CYS A 127 2.72 -16.78 -7.08
N VAL A 128 3.89 -17.27 -6.67
CA VAL A 128 4.25 -18.68 -6.85
C VAL A 128 3.28 -19.61 -6.12
N ARG A 129 2.91 -19.27 -4.88
CA ARG A 129 1.94 -20.07 -4.09
C ARG A 129 0.57 -20.19 -4.75
N ILE A 130 0.17 -19.22 -5.56
CA ILE A 130 -1.11 -19.24 -6.30
C ILE A 130 -0.97 -19.74 -7.76
N GLY A 131 0.20 -20.27 -8.14
CA GLY A 131 0.47 -20.81 -9.48
C GLY A 131 0.68 -19.74 -10.56
N TRP A 132 1.16 -18.56 -10.18
CA TRP A 132 1.42 -17.43 -11.08
C TRP A 132 2.89 -17.31 -11.49
N ASP A 133 3.72 -18.28 -11.15
CA ASP A 133 5.16 -18.36 -11.44
C ASP A 133 5.48 -18.18 -12.93
N ARG A 134 4.67 -18.75 -13.83
CA ARG A 134 4.86 -18.64 -15.30
C ARG A 134 4.83 -17.21 -15.86
N TRP A 135 4.27 -16.25 -15.12
CA TRP A 135 4.20 -14.84 -15.53
C TRP A 135 5.29 -13.98 -14.89
N ILE A 136 6.16 -14.57 -14.09
CA ILE A 136 7.22 -13.88 -13.37
C ILE A 136 8.58 -14.29 -13.97
N PRO A 137 9.47 -13.32 -14.27
CA PRO A 137 10.81 -13.62 -14.76
C PRO A 137 11.59 -14.55 -13.81
N THR A 138 12.30 -15.53 -14.38
CA THR A 138 13.03 -16.55 -13.61
C THR A 138 14.04 -15.97 -12.62
N TRP A 139 14.79 -14.94 -13.03
CA TRP A 139 15.77 -14.27 -12.15
C TRP A 139 15.13 -13.73 -10.87
N LEU A 140 13.89 -13.26 -10.96
CA LEU A 140 13.16 -12.70 -9.83
C LEU A 140 12.67 -13.83 -8.91
N LEU A 141 12.20 -14.94 -9.48
CA LEU A 141 11.84 -16.13 -8.73
C LEU A 141 13.03 -16.71 -7.95
N GLU A 142 14.20 -16.78 -8.59
CA GLU A 142 15.44 -17.24 -7.99
C GLU A 142 15.85 -16.36 -6.81
N SER A 143 15.76 -15.03 -6.96
CA SER A 143 16.10 -14.08 -5.89
C SER A 143 15.22 -14.18 -4.64
N VAL A 144 14.00 -14.72 -4.77
CA VAL A 144 13.04 -14.87 -3.66
C VAL A 144 12.76 -16.34 -3.30
N SER A 145 13.57 -17.28 -3.81
CA SER A 145 13.44 -18.72 -3.58
C SER A 145 13.32 -19.09 -2.10
N SER A 146 14.17 -18.50 -1.25
CA SER A 146 14.12 -18.71 0.20
C SER A 146 12.82 -18.24 0.84
N GLU A 147 12.23 -17.14 0.37
CA GLU A 147 10.93 -16.65 0.86
C GLU A 147 9.78 -17.52 0.35
N ILE A 148 9.85 -18.02 -0.88
CA ILE A 148 8.89 -19.00 -1.44
C ILE A 148 8.85 -20.25 -0.54
N GLU A 149 10.00 -20.87 -0.31
CA GLU A 149 10.11 -22.06 0.54
C GLU A 149 9.61 -21.80 1.96
N ALA A 150 10.02 -20.67 2.54
CA ALA A 150 9.61 -20.30 3.89
C ALA A 150 8.10 -20.14 4.00
N LYS A 151 7.43 -19.51 3.02
CA LYS A 151 5.97 -19.35 3.04
C LYS A 151 5.22 -20.66 2.81
N ILE A 152 5.69 -21.52 1.91
CA ILE A 152 5.09 -22.85 1.69
C ILE A 152 5.19 -23.68 2.98
N ARG A 153 6.37 -23.69 3.62
CA ARG A 153 6.59 -24.41 4.90
C ARG A 153 5.70 -23.86 6.02
N ARG A 154 5.61 -22.53 6.18
CA ARG A 154 4.72 -21.86 7.16
C ARG A 154 3.25 -22.22 6.92
N SER A 155 2.84 -22.40 5.68
CA SER A 155 1.47 -22.74 5.35
C SER A 155 1.12 -24.19 5.68
N LYS A 156 2.00 -25.14 5.31
CA LYS A 156 1.86 -26.55 5.68
C LYS A 156 1.77 -26.75 7.20
N SER A 157 2.64 -26.09 7.96
CA SER A 157 2.64 -26.21 9.42
C SER A 157 1.40 -25.59 10.10
N ARG A 158 0.72 -24.64 9.46
CA ARG A 158 -0.57 -24.11 9.93
C ARG A 158 -1.71 -25.07 9.61
N LYS A 159 -1.67 -25.69 8.44
CA LYS A 159 -2.66 -26.70 8.03
C LYS A 159 -2.62 -27.94 8.92
N GLU A 160 -1.44 -28.34 9.40
CA GLU A 160 -1.30 -29.47 10.34
C GLU A 160 -1.82 -29.17 11.76
N LYS A 161 -1.94 -27.89 12.12
CA LYS A 161 -2.39 -27.45 13.46
C LYS A 161 -3.90 -27.20 13.54
N ASN A 162 -4.58 -27.12 12.39
CA ASN A 162 -6.01 -26.87 12.27
C ASN A 162 -6.74 -28.15 11.86
#